data_AF-A0A1J5H6H2-F1
#
_entry.id   AF-A0A1J5H6H2-F1
#
_cell.length_a   1.000
_cell.length_b   1.000
_cell.length_c   1.000
_cell.angle_alpha   90.00
_cell.angle_beta   90.00
_cell.angle_gamma   90.00
#
_symmetry.space_group_name_H-M   'P 1'
#
loop_
_entity.id
_entity.type
_entity.pdbx_description
1 polymer ?
#
loop_
_entity_poly.entity_id
_entity_poly.type
_entity_poly.pdbx_seq_one_letter_code
_entity_poly.pdbx_strand_id
1 'polypeptide(L)'
;MYERGKTDSVAQGAPIINLSIENLECGKIVPPLHFVVAEDNVFKTLRQIYRTGWVQWKIPNPENVYEHIVATRELAYSFCEMCQLDERQFTRLIDMIEVHDWPEALEGDQVIMGDEPDVMIRRKVRHEREMAAMKKLTATIPGGA
;
A
#
# COMPACT_ATOMS: atom_id res chain seq x y z
N MET A 1 35.94 40.83 -21.82
CA MET A 1 35.29 41.77 -22.75
C MET A 1 33.92 41.18 -23.11
N TYR A 2 32.84 41.95 -22.88
CA TYR A 2 31.41 41.75 -23.25
C TYR A 2 30.71 40.49 -22.67
N GLU A 3 29.77 40.50 -21.70
CA GLU A 3 28.50 41.24 -21.48
C GLU A 3 27.60 41.30 -22.73
N ARG A 4 26.28 41.02 -22.75
CA ARG A 4 25.17 41.12 -21.77
C ARG A 4 23.93 40.37 -22.36
N GLY A 5 23.09 39.67 -21.58
CA GLY A 5 21.80 40.16 -21.02
C GLY A 5 20.94 38.96 -20.56
N LYS A 6 20.55 38.84 -19.28
CA LYS A 6 19.32 39.34 -18.60
C LYS A 6 18.02 38.93 -19.32
N THR A 7 17.04 38.25 -18.71
CA THR A 7 16.37 38.54 -17.44
C THR A 7 15.73 37.32 -16.75
N ASP A 8 15.93 37.26 -15.42
CA ASP A 8 15.04 36.87 -14.32
C ASP A 8 13.67 36.22 -14.60
N SER A 9 13.42 35.05 -14.00
CA SER A 9 12.29 34.93 -13.07
C SER A 9 12.59 33.89 -11.99
N VAL A 10 12.34 34.32 -10.77
CA VAL A 10 12.57 33.64 -9.50
C VAL A 10 11.61 32.45 -9.39
N ALA A 11 12.12 31.22 -9.49
CA ALA A 11 11.43 30.08 -8.90
C ALA A 11 11.81 30.07 -7.42
N GLN A 12 10.93 30.63 -6.60
CA GLN A 12 10.97 30.54 -5.15
C GLN A 12 11.19 29.09 -4.75
N GLY A 13 12.25 28.84 -3.99
CA GLY A 13 12.59 27.52 -3.49
C GLY A 13 11.39 26.92 -2.76
N ALA A 14 10.96 25.74 -3.21
CA ALA A 14 10.13 24.89 -2.40
C ALA A 14 10.85 24.69 -1.05
N PRO A 15 10.19 24.87 0.09
CA PRO A 15 10.83 24.66 1.38
C PRO A 15 11.28 23.20 1.44
N ILE A 16 12.59 23.00 1.61
CA ILE A 16 13.13 21.72 2.05
C ILE A 16 12.58 21.54 3.46
N ILE A 17 11.51 20.75 3.59
CA ILE A 17 10.90 20.42 4.87
C ILE A 17 11.94 19.57 5.61
N ASN A 18 12.55 20.15 6.64
CA ASN A 18 13.50 19.45 7.50
C ASN A 18 12.67 18.48 8.35
N LEU A 19 12.46 17.27 7.84
CA LEU A 19 11.68 16.21 8.50
C LEU A 19 12.51 15.61 9.64
N SER A 20 12.50 16.25 10.81
CA SER A 20 12.88 15.55 12.04
C SER A 20 11.77 14.54 12.38
N ILE A 21 12.16 13.31 12.70
CA ILE A 21 11.27 12.23 13.18
C ILE A 21 10.43 12.68 14.39
N GLU A 22 10.89 13.73 15.08
CA GLU A 22 10.29 14.34 16.26
C GLU A 22 8.94 15.06 16.00
N ASN A 23 8.58 15.34 14.74
CA ASN A 23 7.34 16.05 14.38
C ASN A 23 6.20 15.14 13.92
N LEU A 24 6.36 13.81 13.96
CA LEU A 24 5.25 12.88 13.75
C LEU A 24 4.44 12.83 15.05
N GLU A 25 3.31 13.54 15.12
CA GLU A 25 2.35 13.38 16.21
C GLU A 25 1.79 11.94 16.19
N CYS A 26 2.46 11.06 16.93
CA CYS A 26 1.99 9.74 17.27
C CYS A 26 0.75 9.89 18.17
N GLY A 27 -0.45 9.57 17.67
CA GLY A 27 -1.62 9.52 18.56
C GLY A 27 -3.01 9.69 17.95
N LYS A 28 -3.17 9.85 16.63
CA LYS A 28 -4.53 9.77 16.06
C LYS A 28 -5.04 8.34 16.22
N ILE A 29 -6.18 8.18 16.90
CA ILE A 29 -6.85 6.89 17.05
C ILE A 29 -7.12 6.36 15.64
N VAL A 30 -6.48 5.25 15.31
CA VAL A 30 -6.67 4.56 14.04
C VAL A 30 -8.02 3.83 14.12
N PRO A 31 -9.02 4.18 13.29
CA PRO A 31 -10.32 3.51 13.29
C PRO A 31 -10.16 2.01 13.02
N PRO A 32 -11.09 1.14 13.45
CA PRO A 32 -11.04 -0.27 13.06
C PRO A 32 -11.08 -0.42 11.54
N LEU A 33 -10.55 -1.53 11.03
CA LEU A 33 -10.62 -1.87 9.61
C LEU A 33 -12.08 -1.90 9.14
N HIS A 34 -12.36 -1.22 8.03
CA HIS A 34 -13.72 -1.04 7.50
C HIS A 34 -14.33 -2.36 7.03
N PHE A 35 -13.53 -3.25 6.45
CA PHE A 35 -14.03 -4.45 5.79
C PHE A 35 -13.98 -5.73 6.65
N VAL A 36 -13.51 -5.66 7.90
CA VAL A 36 -13.36 -6.85 8.77
C VAL A 36 -14.68 -7.58 9.05
N VAL A 37 -15.79 -6.85 9.09
CA VAL A 37 -17.11 -7.45 9.39
C VAL A 37 -17.71 -8.14 8.17
N ALA A 38 -17.39 -7.71 6.95
CA ALA A 38 -17.96 -8.26 5.72
C ALA A 38 -17.24 -9.52 5.24
N GLU A 39 -15.92 -9.63 5.48
CA GLU A 39 -15.08 -10.70 4.92
C GLU A 39 -14.08 -11.26 5.95
N ASP A 40 -14.58 -11.72 7.12
CA ASP A 40 -13.74 -12.32 8.18
C ASP A 40 -12.88 -13.48 7.64
N ASN A 41 -13.37 -14.21 6.64
CA ASN A 41 -12.66 -15.32 6.02
C ASN A 41 -11.40 -14.87 5.26
N VAL A 42 -11.42 -13.70 4.61
CA VAL A 42 -10.25 -13.16 3.89
C VAL A 42 -9.16 -12.82 4.90
N PHE A 43 -9.46 -11.98 5.89
CA PHE A 43 -8.46 -11.58 6.88
C PHE A 43 -7.99 -12.75 7.75
N LYS A 44 -8.84 -13.74 8.03
CA LYS A 44 -8.41 -14.99 8.69
C LYS A 44 -7.37 -15.74 7.88
N THR A 45 -7.53 -15.78 6.56
CA THR A 45 -6.57 -16.43 5.66
C THR A 45 -5.28 -15.62 5.55
N LEU A 46 -5.37 -14.30 5.39
CA LEU A 46 -4.21 -13.41 5.29
C LEU A 46 -3.31 -13.44 6.54
N ARG A 47 -3.87 -13.67 7.73
CA ARG A 47 -3.09 -13.88 8.97
C ARG A 47 -2.21 -15.13 8.95
N GLN A 48 -2.46 -16.07 8.04
CA GLN A 48 -1.72 -17.32 7.92
C GLN A 48 -0.68 -17.28 6.79
N ILE A 49 -0.66 -16.22 5.99
CA ILE A 49 0.25 -16.05 4.86
C ILE A 49 1.36 -15.09 5.28
N TYR A 50 2.57 -15.61 5.42
CA TYR A 50 3.75 -14.79 5.67
C TYR A 50 4.26 -14.16 4.37
N ARG A 51 4.80 -12.95 4.44
CA ARG A 51 5.35 -12.29 3.25
C ARG A 51 6.53 -13.09 2.71
N THR A 52 6.39 -13.58 1.48
CA THR A 52 7.29 -14.51 0.81
C THR A 52 8.72 -13.97 0.75
N GLY A 53 8.91 -12.65 0.59
CA GLY A 53 10.25 -12.04 0.57
C GLY A 53 10.99 -12.23 1.90
N TRP A 54 10.33 -11.98 3.02
CA TRP A 54 10.90 -12.16 4.35
C TRP A 54 11.20 -13.63 4.65
N VAL A 55 10.30 -14.53 4.26
CA VAL A 55 10.48 -15.98 4.42
C VAL A 55 11.67 -16.49 3.61
N GLN A 56 11.77 -16.09 2.33
CA GLN A 56 12.87 -16.47 1.45
C GLN A 56 14.22 -16.02 1.99
N TRP A 57 14.27 -14.82 2.59
CA TRP A 57 15.49 -14.27 3.19
C TRP A 57 15.73 -14.72 4.62
N LYS A 58 14.89 -15.62 5.15
CA LYS A 58 15.01 -16.19 6.50
C LYS A 58 15.03 -15.12 7.59
N ILE A 59 14.29 -14.04 7.40
CA ILE A 59 14.11 -13.03 8.43
C ILE A 59 13.32 -13.64 9.59
N PRO A 60 13.80 -13.52 10.85
CA PRO A 60 13.08 -14.06 12.00
C PRO A 60 11.78 -13.30 12.21
N ASN A 61 10.72 -14.02 12.59
CA ASN A 61 9.37 -13.49 12.81
C ASN A 61 8.88 -12.64 11.61
N PRO A 62 8.78 -13.22 10.39
CA PRO A 62 8.30 -12.47 9.24
C PRO A 62 6.87 -11.99 9.49
N GLU A 63 6.55 -10.77 9.07
CA GLU A 63 5.16 -10.30 9.11
C GLU A 63 4.28 -11.17 8.21
N ASN A 64 3.02 -11.30 8.58
CA ASN A 64 1.98 -11.82 7.69
C ASN A 64 1.33 -10.70 6.85
N VAL A 65 0.59 -11.07 5.81
CA VAL A 65 -0.05 -10.12 4.90
C VAL A 65 -1.06 -9.23 5.62
N TYR A 66 -1.77 -9.77 6.62
CA TYR A 66 -2.69 -8.96 7.43
C TYR A 66 -1.94 -7.88 8.24
N GLU A 67 -0.82 -8.25 8.88
CA GLU A 67 0.04 -7.30 9.60
C GLU A 67 0.59 -6.23 8.66
N HIS A 68 0.99 -6.60 7.45
CA HIS A 68 1.43 -5.67 6.42
C HIS A 68 0.35 -4.63 6.09
N ILE A 69 -0.90 -5.06 5.91
CA ILE A 69 -2.03 -4.16 5.64
C ILE A 69 -2.26 -3.20 6.83
N VAL A 70 -2.27 -3.71 8.05
CA VAL A 70 -2.46 -2.90 9.27
C VAL A 70 -1.34 -1.87 9.41
N ALA A 71 -0.08 -2.30 9.30
CA ALA A 71 1.07 -1.40 9.39
C ALA A 71 1.06 -0.33 8.29
N THR A 72 0.74 -0.70 7.04
CA THR A 72 0.62 0.25 5.92
C THR A 72 -0.50 1.27 6.16
N ARG A 73 -1.62 0.84 6.75
CA ARG A 73 -2.73 1.72 7.10
C ARG A 73 -2.37 2.68 8.22
N GLU A 74 -1.74 2.19 9.29
CA GLU A 74 -1.22 3.02 10.38
C GLU A 74 -0.22 4.06 9.87
N LEU A 75 0.65 3.64 8.94
CA LEU A 75 1.56 4.55 8.25
C LEU A 75 0.80 5.65 7.51
N ALA A 76 -0.23 5.30 6.73
CA ALA A 76 -1.05 6.31 6.03
C ALA A 76 -1.70 7.32 7.00
N TYR A 77 -2.19 6.88 8.16
CA TYR A 77 -2.69 7.79 9.21
C TYR A 77 -1.59 8.69 9.79
N SER A 78 -0.39 8.15 10.04
CA SER A 78 0.73 8.95 10.56
C SER A 78 1.24 10.02 9.57
N PHE A 79 1.02 9.80 8.27
CA PHE A 79 1.40 10.75 7.21
C PHE A 79 0.21 11.56 6.65
N CYS A 80 -0.99 11.47 7.23
CA CYS A 80 -2.21 12.03 6.64
C CYS A 80 -2.11 13.52 6.28
N GLU A 81 -1.46 14.33 7.13
CA GLU A 81 -1.26 15.76 6.91
C GLU A 81 -0.27 16.04 5.79
N MET A 82 0.76 15.20 5.64
CA MET A 82 1.75 15.31 4.59
C MET A 82 1.20 14.88 3.23
N CYS A 83 0.21 13.98 3.20
CA CYS A 83 -0.40 13.52 1.95
C CYS A 83 -1.19 14.63 1.23
N GLN A 84 -1.57 15.71 1.92
CA GLN A 84 -2.37 16.81 1.37
C GLN A 84 -3.65 16.33 0.66
N LEU A 85 -4.25 15.25 1.19
CA LEU A 85 -5.48 14.68 0.67
C LEU A 85 -6.68 15.27 1.40
N ASP A 86 -7.77 15.51 0.67
CA ASP A 86 -9.05 15.77 1.31
C ASP A 86 -9.60 14.50 1.99
N GLU A 87 -10.60 14.67 2.86
CA GLU A 87 -11.20 13.57 3.63
C GLU A 87 -11.68 12.41 2.76
N ARG A 88 -12.27 12.71 1.59
CA ARG A 88 -12.79 11.69 0.66
C ARG A 88 -11.65 10.94 -0.02
N GLN A 89 -10.61 11.64 -0.45
CA GLN A 89 -9.41 11.06 -1.03
C GLN A 89 -8.68 10.18 -0.01
N PHE A 90 -8.55 10.66 1.23
CA PHE A 90 -7.93 9.90 2.30
C PHE A 90 -8.73 8.64 2.64
N THR A 91 -10.06 8.73 2.73
CA THR A 91 -10.92 7.55 2.92
C THR A 91 -10.70 6.51 1.83
N ARG A 92 -10.63 6.93 0.56
CA ARG A 92 -10.34 6.02 -0.57
C ARG A 92 -8.95 5.39 -0.49
N LEU A 93 -7.95 6.13 -0.01
CA LEU A 93 -6.61 5.61 0.21
C LEU A 93 -6.65 4.49 1.27
N ILE A 94 -7.34 4.72 2.39
CA ILE A 94 -7.51 3.71 3.44
C ILE A 94 -8.25 2.50 2.90
N ASP A 95 -9.36 2.68 2.19
CA ASP A 95 -10.11 1.57 1.59
C ASP A 95 -9.25 0.76 0.62
N MET A 96 -8.46 1.44 -0.23
CA MET A 96 -7.53 0.78 -1.16
C MET A 96 -6.45 -0.03 -0.41
N ILE A 97 -5.85 0.55 0.64
CA ILE A 97 -4.84 -0.15 1.46
C ILE A 97 -5.47 -1.39 2.12
N GLU A 98 -6.71 -1.33 2.59
CA GLU A 98 -7.33 -2.48 3.23
C GLU A 98 -7.54 -3.66 2.28
N VAL A 99 -7.75 -3.40 0.98
CA VAL A 99 -8.11 -4.44 0.00
C VAL A 99 -7.01 -4.81 -0.99
N HIS A 100 -5.93 -4.02 -1.10
CA HIS A 100 -4.95 -4.19 -2.18
C HIS A 100 -4.34 -5.59 -2.27
N ASP A 101 -4.09 -6.22 -1.11
CA ASP A 101 -3.49 -7.56 -1.01
C ASP A 101 -4.54 -8.67 -0.72
N TRP A 102 -5.85 -8.37 -0.78
CA TRP A 102 -6.88 -9.42 -0.66
C TRP A 102 -6.72 -10.60 -1.61
N PRO A 103 -6.32 -10.41 -2.89
CA PRO A 103 -6.13 -11.53 -3.80
C PRO A 103 -5.14 -12.59 -3.29
N GLU A 104 -4.19 -12.19 -2.43
CA GLU A 104 -3.22 -13.11 -1.83
C GLU A 104 -3.89 -14.17 -0.96
N ALA A 105 -5.10 -13.94 -0.45
CA ALA A 105 -5.88 -14.96 0.27
C ALA A 105 -6.20 -16.19 -0.59
N LEU A 106 -6.23 -16.05 -1.93
CA LEU A 106 -6.46 -17.17 -2.85
C LEU A 106 -5.19 -17.58 -3.61
N GLU A 107 -4.35 -16.62 -4.00
CA GLU A 107 -3.18 -16.86 -4.87
C GLU A 107 -1.86 -17.02 -4.09
N GLY A 108 -1.85 -16.69 -2.79
CA GLY A 108 -0.65 -16.55 -1.96
C GLY A 108 0.16 -15.29 -2.27
N ASP A 109 1.10 -14.94 -1.38
CA ASP A 109 2.04 -13.86 -1.63
C ASP A 109 3.11 -14.29 -2.64
N GLN A 110 3.21 -13.56 -3.75
CA GLN A 110 4.13 -13.83 -4.85
C GLN A 110 5.15 -12.70 -4.99
N VAL A 111 6.43 -13.05 -4.81
CA VAL A 111 7.55 -12.16 -5.09
C VAL A 111 7.98 -12.34 -6.54
N ILE A 112 8.00 -11.23 -7.28
CA ILE A 112 8.61 -11.16 -8.62
C ILE A 112 9.78 -10.19 -8.53
N MET A 113 11.01 -10.69 -8.61
CA MET A 113 12.19 -9.83 -8.60
C MET A 113 12.35 -9.13 -9.96
N GLY A 114 12.85 -7.90 -9.95
CA GLY A 114 12.92 -7.04 -11.14
C GLY A 114 13.95 -7.49 -12.19
N ASP A 115 14.89 -8.33 -11.79
CA ASP A 115 16.01 -8.84 -12.60
C ASP A 115 15.75 -10.23 -13.20
N GLU A 116 14.59 -10.83 -12.94
CA GLU A 116 14.23 -12.14 -13.50
C GLU A 116 13.98 -12.08 -15.01
N PRO A 117 14.35 -13.15 -15.75
CA PRO A 117 13.93 -13.29 -17.13
C PRO A 117 12.40 -13.34 -17.22
N ASP A 118 11.85 -12.71 -18.25
CA ASP A 118 10.41 -12.64 -18.52
C ASP A 118 9.57 -11.93 -17.43
N VAL A 119 10.18 -11.02 -16.64
CA VAL A 119 9.50 -10.25 -15.58
C VAL A 119 8.17 -9.63 -16.02
N MET A 120 8.09 -9.13 -17.26
CA MET A 120 6.87 -8.53 -17.81
C MET A 120 5.75 -9.55 -18.01
N ILE A 121 6.09 -10.76 -18.46
CA ILE A 121 5.13 -11.86 -18.63
C ILE A 121 4.66 -12.33 -17.26
N ARG A 122 5.58 -12.52 -16.31
CA ARG A 122 5.25 -12.92 -14.93
C ARG A 122 4.32 -11.92 -14.25
N ARG A 123 4.62 -10.62 -14.35
CA ARG A 123 3.76 -9.55 -13.81
C ARG A 123 2.36 -9.57 -14.43
N LYS A 124 2.27 -9.77 -15.74
CA LYS A 124 0.98 -9.87 -16.44
C LYS A 124 0.16 -11.08 -15.95
N VAL A 125 0.78 -12.26 -15.87
CA VAL A 125 0.12 -13.48 -15.39
C VAL A 125 -0.31 -13.34 -13.93
N ARG A 126 0.54 -12.78 -13.06
CA ARG A 126 0.19 -12.45 -11.67
C ARG A 126 -1.02 -11.53 -11.61
N HIS A 127 -0.99 -10.42 -12.36
CA HIS A 127 -2.10 -9.48 -12.41
C HIS A 127 -3.41 -10.14 -12.86
N GLU A 128 -3.39 -10.98 -13.90
CA GLU A 128 -4.59 -11.70 -14.37
C GLU A 128 -5.17 -12.63 -13.30
N ARG A 129 -4.31 -13.33 -12.56
CA ARG A 129 -4.71 -14.20 -11.44
C ARG A 129 -5.27 -13.40 -10.27
N GLU A 130 -4.60 -12.33 -9.87
CA GLU A 130 -5.05 -11.46 -8.79
C GLU A 130 -6.39 -10.80 -9.11
N MET A 131 -6.59 -10.36 -10.36
CA MET A 131 -7.87 -9.83 -10.82
C MET A 131 -8.97 -10.89 -10.79
N ALA A 132 -8.68 -12.13 -11.16
CA ALA A 132 -9.64 -13.23 -11.08
C ALA A 132 -9.97 -13.61 -9.64
N ALA A 133 -8.98 -13.61 -8.75
CA ALA A 133 -9.15 -13.83 -7.32
C ALA A 133 -10.00 -12.73 -6.68
N MET A 134 -9.69 -11.46 -6.97
CA MET A 134 -10.47 -10.32 -6.48
C MET A 134 -11.94 -10.45 -6.88
N LYS A 135 -12.24 -10.76 -8.14
CA LYS A 135 -13.62 -10.97 -8.60
C LYS A 135 -14.36 -12.07 -7.83
N LYS A 136 -13.66 -13.15 -7.45
CA LYS A 136 -14.25 -14.23 -6.65
C LYS A 136 -14.53 -13.77 -5.22
N LEU A 137 -13.59 -13.02 -4.62
CA LEU A 137 -13.70 -12.50 -3.27
C LEU A 137 -14.77 -11.40 -3.15
N THR A 138 -14.97 -10.59 -4.18
CA THR A 138 -15.99 -9.53 -4.15
C THR A 138 -17.38 -10.01 -4.56
N ALA A 139 -17.49 -11.17 -5.23
CA ALA A 139 -18.78 -11.75 -5.62
C ALA A 139 -19.66 -12.13 -4.42
N THR A 140 -19.06 -12.33 -3.24
CA THR A 140 -19.78 -12.60 -1.98
C THR A 140 -20.34 -11.34 -1.33
N ILE A 141 -19.92 -10.15 -1.79
CA ILE A 141 -20.33 -8.86 -1.23
C ILE A 141 -21.55 -8.34 -2.02
N PRO A 142 -22.66 -7.97 -1.35
CA PRO A 142 -23.82 -7.36 -2.01
C PRO A 142 -23.44 -6.09 -2.77
N GLY A 143 -23.63 -6.09 -4.10
CA GLY A 143 -23.25 -4.98 -4.98
C GLY A 143 -21.81 -5.04 -5.53
N GLY A 144 -21.09 -6.15 -5.32
CA GLY A 144 -19.70 -6.36 -5.75
C GLY A 144 -19.48 -6.83 -7.20
N ALA A 145 -20.44 -6.57 -8.11
CA ALA A 145 -20.36 -6.91 -9.54
C ALA A 145 -20.61 -5.69 -10.44
#